data_AF-A0A9X1I632-F1
#
_entry.id   AF-A0A9X1I632-F1
#
_cell.length_a   1.000
_cell.length_b   1.000
_cell.length_c   1.000
_cell.angle_alpha   90.00
_cell.angle_beta   90.00
_cell.angle_gamma   90.00
#
_symmetry.space_group_name_H-M   'P 1'
#
loop_
_entity.id
_entity.type
_entity.pdbx_description
1 polymer ?
#
loop_
_entity_poly.entity_id
_entity_poly.type
_entity_poly.pdbx_seq_one_letter_code
_entity_poly.pdbx_strand_id
1 'polypeptide(L)'
;MFSISPLRTRQVIGGIIGLVVGALVFVLLSLESNEEYVSVGPMNTGHEELSCFACHADAKGNLIQQVQSNTSHAFGFREEGVDFGTQDVTANNCLECHDRPNDRHPIYRFSEPRFSDAIKNIDATTCVTCHSEHHGERVTLGKIDYCMNCHQDLSVESDPLDISHKDLIAQEKWETCIQCHDFHGNHRYEVPTQMKDTFSLKLISNYLKGGKDPYGMDKKYTALSQEEWLNKK
;
A
#
# COMPACT_ATOMS: atom_id res chain seq x y z
N MET A 1 -44.24 -30.71 7.32
CA MET A 1 -44.10 -30.08 8.65
C MET A 1 -43.28 -31.04 9.50
N PHE A 2 -42.00 -30.75 9.75
CA PHE A 2 -41.10 -31.67 10.44
C PHE A 2 -41.52 -31.82 11.91
N SER A 3 -41.85 -33.03 12.36
CA SER A 3 -42.17 -33.29 13.77
C SER A 3 -40.88 -33.34 14.59
N ILE A 4 -40.60 -32.30 15.37
CA ILE A 4 -39.42 -32.23 16.23
C ILE A 4 -39.70 -33.04 17.50
N SER A 5 -38.83 -33.99 17.83
CA SER A 5 -38.91 -34.75 19.08
C SER A 5 -38.81 -33.80 20.29
N PRO A 6 -39.61 -33.98 21.36
CA PRO A 6 -39.54 -33.16 22.57
C PRO A 6 -38.14 -33.10 23.20
N LEU A 7 -37.36 -34.19 23.04
CA LEU A 7 -35.98 -34.30 23.55
C LEU A 7 -34.98 -33.46 22.74
N ARG A 8 -35.33 -33.08 21.50
CA ARG A 8 -34.49 -32.30 20.58
C ARG A 8 -34.97 -30.86 20.40
N THR A 9 -36.12 -30.48 20.96
CA THR A 9 -36.68 -29.13 20.86
C THR A 9 -35.69 -28.06 21.30
N ARG A 10 -34.97 -28.28 22.40
CA ARG A 10 -33.93 -27.34 22.87
C ARG A 10 -32.77 -27.21 21.89
N GLN A 11 -32.34 -28.31 21.26
CA GLN A 11 -31.27 -28.30 20.26
C GLN A 11 -31.70 -27.56 18.99
N VAL A 12 -32.95 -27.74 18.55
CA VAL A 12 -33.49 -27.04 17.39
C VAL A 12 -33.63 -25.54 17.67
N ILE A 13 -34.18 -25.15 18.82
CA ILE A 13 -34.27 -23.73 19.21
C ILE A 13 -32.87 -23.11 19.29
N GLY A 14 -31.91 -23.77 19.94
CA GLY A 14 -30.53 -23.31 20.01
C GLY A 14 -29.88 -23.16 18.63
N GLY A 15 -30.10 -24.12 17.74
CA GLY A 15 -29.61 -24.07 16.35
C GLY A 15 -30.22 -22.92 15.55
N ILE A 16 -31.52 -22.66 15.69
CA ILE A 16 -32.19 -21.53 15.04
C ILE A 16 -31.64 -20.20 15.58
N ILE A 17 -31.51 -20.06 16.90
CA ILE A 17 -30.94 -18.85 17.52
C ILE A 17 -29.52 -18.64 17.00
N GLY A 18 -28.68 -19.68 17.00
CA GLY A 18 -27.32 -19.60 16.48
C GLY A 18 -27.26 -19.19 15.02
N LEU A 19 -28.14 -19.73 14.18
CA LEU A 19 -28.23 -19.37 12.76
C LEU A 19 -28.65 -17.91 12.58
N VAL A 20 -29.67 -17.46 13.32
CA VAL A 20 -30.16 -16.08 13.24
C VAL A 20 -29.10 -15.09 13.72
N VAL A 21 -28.47 -15.35 14.85
CA VAL A 21 -27.39 -14.51 15.38
C VAL A 21 -26.19 -14.52 14.43
N GLY A 22 -25.79 -15.68 13.93
CA GLY A 22 -24.69 -15.82 12.98
C GLY A 22 -24.96 -15.08 11.67
N ALA A 23 -26.15 -15.20 11.11
CA ALA A 23 -26.55 -14.48 9.91
C ALA A 23 -26.59 -12.96 10.15
N LEU A 24 -27.10 -12.52 11.31
CA LEU A 24 -27.10 -11.11 11.68
C LEU A 24 -25.68 -10.56 11.79
N VAL A 25 -24.79 -11.26 12.49
CA VAL A 25 -23.37 -10.87 12.62
C VAL A 25 -22.70 -10.83 11.25
N PHE A 26 -22.91 -11.84 10.40
CA PHE A 26 -22.37 -11.88 9.05
C PHE A 26 -22.83 -10.68 8.22
N VAL A 27 -24.13 -10.38 8.22
CA VAL A 27 -24.68 -9.23 7.51
C VAL A 27 -24.07 -7.94 8.05
N LEU A 28 -24.03 -7.75 9.37
CA LEU A 28 -23.46 -6.55 9.98
C LEU A 28 -21.99 -6.37 9.61
N LEU A 29 -21.16 -7.39 9.74
CA LEU A 29 -19.73 -7.30 9.42
C LEU A 29 -19.43 -7.16 7.92
N SER A 30 -20.39 -7.47 7.05
CA SER A 30 -20.26 -7.31 5.59
C SER A 30 -20.74 -5.95 5.07
N LEU A 31 -21.22 -5.05 5.95
CA LEU A 31 -21.59 -3.70 5.56
C LEU A 31 -20.34 -2.83 5.43
N GLU A 32 -20.28 -1.99 4.39
CA GLU A 32 -19.19 -1.02 4.18
C GLU A 32 -18.94 -0.13 5.40
N SER A 33 -20.02 0.29 6.09
CA SER A 33 -19.94 1.11 7.30
C SER A 33 -19.23 0.43 8.48
N ASN A 34 -19.00 -0.87 8.39
CA ASN A 34 -18.41 -1.71 9.44
C ASN A 34 -17.05 -2.30 9.00
N GLU A 35 -16.50 -1.87 7.86
CA GLU A 35 -15.20 -2.34 7.36
C GLU A 35 -14.06 -2.11 8.36
N GLU A 36 -14.12 -1.04 9.16
CA GLU A 36 -13.15 -0.78 10.23
C GLU A 36 -13.05 -1.95 11.23
N TYR A 37 -14.15 -2.66 11.50
CA TYR A 37 -14.16 -3.80 12.44
C TYR A 37 -13.53 -5.07 11.87
N VAL A 38 -13.40 -5.18 10.55
CA VAL A 38 -12.78 -6.32 9.86
C VAL A 38 -11.40 -5.98 9.30
N SER A 39 -11.04 -4.69 9.26
CA SER A 39 -9.71 -4.25 8.86
C SER A 39 -8.64 -4.79 9.81
N VAL A 40 -7.51 -5.20 9.22
CA VAL A 40 -6.36 -5.72 9.97
C VAL A 40 -5.61 -4.60 10.70
N GLY A 41 -5.82 -3.34 10.30
CA GLY A 41 -5.20 -2.17 10.90
C GLY A 41 -5.66 -0.86 10.24
N PRO A 42 -5.20 0.30 10.72
CA PRO A 42 -5.62 1.60 10.19
C PRO A 42 -5.15 1.81 8.75
N MET A 43 -6.07 2.23 7.87
CA MET A 43 -5.73 2.58 6.48
C MET A 43 -4.62 3.62 6.43
N ASN A 44 -3.84 3.60 5.34
CA ASN A 44 -2.77 4.55 5.15
C ASN A 44 -3.29 6.00 5.08
N THR A 45 -2.45 6.98 5.40
CA THR A 45 -2.82 8.39 5.42
C THR A 45 -3.28 8.88 4.04
N GLY A 46 -4.52 9.34 3.97
CA GLY A 46 -5.20 9.73 2.73
C GLY A 46 -6.06 8.63 2.11
N HIS A 47 -6.10 7.43 2.71
CA HIS A 47 -6.94 6.30 2.29
C HIS A 47 -8.05 5.98 3.31
N GLU A 48 -8.32 6.88 4.26
CA GLU A 48 -9.26 6.64 5.36
C GLU A 48 -10.70 6.44 4.89
N GLU A 49 -11.05 7.01 3.74
CA GLU A 49 -12.39 6.92 3.14
C GLU A 49 -12.48 5.87 2.01
N LEU A 50 -11.40 5.11 1.75
CA LEU A 50 -11.43 4.05 0.76
C LEU A 50 -12.06 2.79 1.33
N SER A 51 -12.95 2.19 0.56
CA SER A 51 -13.50 0.85 0.84
C SER A 51 -12.49 -0.25 0.52
N CYS A 52 -12.63 -1.41 1.17
CA CYS A 52 -11.75 -2.56 0.99
C CYS A 52 -11.62 -2.99 -0.47
N PHE A 53 -12.73 -2.99 -1.22
CA PHE A 53 -12.77 -3.47 -2.60
C PHE A 53 -12.03 -2.56 -3.58
N ALA A 54 -11.74 -1.31 -3.20
CA ALA A 54 -10.95 -0.40 -4.02
C ALA A 54 -9.53 -0.94 -4.26
N CYS A 55 -9.01 -1.73 -3.32
CA CYS A 55 -7.70 -2.38 -3.44
C CYS A 55 -7.80 -3.91 -3.57
N HIS A 56 -8.70 -4.54 -2.81
CA HIS A 56 -8.88 -5.99 -2.78
C HIS A 56 -9.96 -6.43 -3.75
N ALA A 57 -9.57 -6.83 -4.96
CA ALA A 57 -10.50 -7.42 -5.91
C ALA A 57 -10.86 -8.87 -5.53
N ASP A 58 -11.98 -9.36 -6.03
CA ASP A 58 -12.41 -10.74 -5.82
C ASP A 58 -11.39 -11.75 -6.36
N ALA A 59 -11.14 -12.80 -5.57
CA ALA A 59 -10.35 -13.94 -6.01
C ALA A 59 -11.05 -14.67 -7.17
N LYS A 60 -10.26 -15.27 -8.05
CA LYS A 60 -10.80 -15.97 -9.24
C LYS A 60 -11.59 -17.21 -8.85
N GLY A 61 -12.75 -17.39 -9.51
CA GLY A 61 -13.66 -18.52 -9.27
C GLY A 61 -14.57 -18.30 -8.07
N ASN A 62 -15.60 -19.14 -7.92
CA ASN A 62 -16.50 -19.05 -6.78
C ASN A 62 -15.89 -19.68 -5.51
N LEU A 63 -16.45 -19.38 -4.34
CA LEU A 63 -15.96 -19.87 -3.05
C LEU A 63 -15.78 -21.39 -2.98
N ILE A 64 -16.68 -22.17 -3.60
CA ILE A 64 -16.55 -23.62 -3.60
C ILE A 64 -15.35 -24.08 -4.44
N GLN A 65 -15.12 -23.45 -5.58
CA GLN A 65 -13.93 -23.72 -6.41
C GLN A 65 -12.64 -23.36 -5.68
N GLN A 66 -12.61 -22.21 -4.99
CA GLN A 66 -11.46 -21.78 -4.20
C GLN A 66 -11.17 -22.79 -3.06
N VAL A 67 -12.20 -23.20 -2.30
CA VAL A 67 -12.09 -24.22 -1.25
C VAL A 67 -11.61 -25.55 -1.82
N GLN A 68 -12.17 -26.02 -2.93
CA GLN A 68 -11.77 -27.28 -3.58
C GLN A 68 -10.31 -27.24 -4.03
N SER A 69 -9.88 -26.12 -4.63
CA SER A 69 -8.50 -25.94 -5.09
C SER A 69 -7.52 -25.94 -3.92
N ASN A 70 -7.81 -25.18 -2.87
CA ASN A 70 -6.95 -25.11 -1.68
C ASN A 70 -6.93 -26.42 -0.89
N THR A 71 -8.05 -27.15 -0.85
CA THR A 71 -8.09 -28.51 -0.28
C THR A 71 -7.20 -29.46 -1.09
N SER A 72 -7.28 -29.39 -2.43
CA SER A 72 -6.46 -30.23 -3.31
C SER A 72 -4.95 -29.94 -3.15
N HIS A 73 -4.59 -28.66 -3.02
CA HIS A 73 -3.22 -28.25 -2.71
C HIS A 73 -2.76 -28.77 -1.35
N ALA A 74 -3.58 -28.64 -0.31
CA ALA A 74 -3.25 -29.14 1.03
C ALA A 74 -3.02 -30.66 1.08
N PHE A 75 -3.67 -31.44 0.21
CA PHE A 75 -3.45 -32.88 0.07
C PHE A 75 -2.35 -33.25 -0.95
N GLY A 76 -1.64 -32.27 -1.51
CA GLY A 76 -0.56 -32.49 -2.47
C GLY A 76 -1.01 -32.93 -3.85
N PHE A 77 -2.31 -32.83 -4.17
CA PHE A 77 -2.84 -33.08 -5.52
C PHE A 77 -2.63 -31.88 -6.46
N ARG A 78 -2.20 -30.74 -5.93
CA ARG A 78 -1.90 -29.52 -6.67
C ARG A 78 -0.65 -28.85 -6.09
N GLU A 79 0.23 -28.37 -6.97
CA GLU A 79 1.48 -27.72 -6.56
C GLU A 79 1.23 -26.42 -5.81
N GLU A 80 0.29 -25.59 -6.29
CA GLU A 80 0.02 -24.26 -5.74
C GLU A 80 -1.42 -24.10 -5.27
N GLY A 81 -1.61 -23.31 -4.21
CA GLY A 81 -2.92 -22.83 -3.78
C GLY A 81 -3.52 -21.81 -4.75
N VAL A 82 -4.69 -21.28 -4.37
CA VAL A 82 -5.31 -20.10 -4.98
C VAL A 82 -5.77 -19.15 -3.89
N ASP A 83 -5.88 -17.88 -4.23
CA ASP A 83 -6.45 -16.86 -3.35
C ASP A 83 -7.87 -17.23 -2.90
N PHE A 84 -8.24 -16.83 -1.69
CA PHE A 84 -9.54 -17.13 -1.09
C PHE A 84 -10.27 -15.84 -0.70
N GLY A 85 -11.49 -15.68 -1.20
CA GLY A 85 -12.27 -14.45 -1.02
C GLY A 85 -11.78 -13.34 -1.94
N THR A 86 -10.62 -12.75 -1.62
CA THR A 86 -9.99 -11.65 -2.37
C THR A 86 -8.59 -12.01 -2.82
N GLN A 87 -8.13 -11.37 -3.89
CA GLN A 87 -6.76 -11.48 -4.38
C GLN A 87 -5.82 -10.51 -3.66
N ASP A 88 -4.53 -10.79 -3.73
CA ASP A 88 -3.49 -9.90 -3.22
C ASP A 88 -3.45 -8.57 -3.99
N VAL A 89 -3.13 -7.50 -3.27
CA VAL A 89 -2.97 -6.16 -3.85
C VAL A 89 -1.65 -6.09 -4.62
N THR A 90 -1.72 -5.62 -5.86
CA THR A 90 -0.56 -5.44 -6.74
C THR A 90 -0.32 -3.97 -7.05
N ALA A 91 0.86 -3.66 -7.57
CA ALA A 91 1.19 -2.31 -8.06
C ALA A 91 0.15 -1.75 -9.04
N ASN A 92 -0.46 -2.60 -9.87
CA ASN A 92 -1.48 -2.18 -10.82
C ASN A 92 -2.70 -1.59 -10.12
N ASN A 93 -3.13 -2.17 -9.00
CA ASN A 93 -4.25 -1.65 -8.22
C ASN A 93 -3.99 -0.19 -7.78
N CYS A 94 -2.77 0.10 -7.31
CA CYS A 94 -2.37 1.45 -6.93
C CYS A 94 -2.39 2.40 -8.14
N LEU A 95 -1.85 1.95 -9.28
CA LEU A 95 -1.75 2.75 -10.50
C LEU A 95 -3.10 3.12 -11.10
N GLU A 96 -4.19 2.39 -10.81
CA GLU A 96 -5.52 2.77 -11.29
C GLU A 96 -5.94 4.18 -10.85
N CYS A 97 -5.48 4.63 -9.67
CA CYS A 97 -5.71 5.97 -9.13
C CYS A 97 -4.46 6.87 -9.13
N HIS A 98 -3.27 6.29 -9.00
CA HIS A 98 -2.01 7.04 -8.83
C HIS A 98 -1.17 7.21 -10.09
N ASP A 99 -1.54 6.61 -11.23
CA ASP A 99 -0.76 6.72 -12.46
C ASP A 99 -0.68 8.19 -12.94
N ARG A 100 0.53 8.59 -13.36
CA ARG A 100 0.84 9.94 -13.82
C ARG A 100 2.04 9.96 -14.76
N PRO A 101 2.06 10.87 -15.75
CA PRO A 101 3.08 10.87 -16.80
C PRO A 101 4.48 11.33 -16.36
N ASN A 102 4.60 12.09 -15.27
CA ASN A 102 5.85 12.72 -14.84
C ASN A 102 6.30 12.27 -13.44
N ASP A 103 6.04 11.00 -13.09
CA ASP A 103 6.65 10.42 -11.89
C ASP A 103 8.17 10.35 -12.07
N ARG A 104 8.92 10.77 -11.04
CA ARG A 104 10.39 10.67 -11.03
C ARG A 104 10.88 9.25 -10.75
N HIS A 105 10.04 8.41 -10.14
CA HIS A 105 10.30 7.03 -9.78
C HIS A 105 9.16 6.11 -10.25
N PRO A 106 8.87 6.04 -11.57
CA PRO A 106 7.83 5.15 -12.07
C PRO A 106 8.32 3.70 -12.07
N ILE A 107 7.39 2.77 -11.79
CA ILE A 107 7.69 1.35 -11.57
C ILE A 107 8.51 0.70 -12.69
N TYR A 108 8.22 1.05 -13.95
CA TYR A 108 8.92 0.48 -15.10
C TYR A 108 10.42 0.77 -15.10
N ARG A 109 10.88 1.86 -14.46
CA ARG A 109 12.32 2.19 -14.35
C ARG A 109 13.04 1.21 -13.45
N PHE A 110 12.40 0.76 -12.37
CA PHE A 110 12.99 -0.22 -11.45
C PHE A 110 13.06 -1.62 -12.06
N SER A 111 12.24 -1.90 -13.07
CA SER A 111 12.29 -3.14 -13.84
C SER A 111 13.42 -3.16 -14.89
N GLU A 112 14.16 -2.07 -15.07
CA GLU A 112 15.29 -2.04 -16.01
C GLU A 112 16.43 -2.96 -15.52
N PRO A 113 17.08 -3.76 -16.41
CA PRO A 113 18.10 -4.74 -16.00
C PRO A 113 19.26 -4.18 -15.17
N ARG A 114 19.61 -2.90 -15.36
CA ARG A 114 20.67 -2.23 -14.59
C ARG A 114 20.38 -2.10 -13.09
N PHE A 115 19.10 -2.23 -12.68
CA PHE A 115 18.70 -2.21 -11.26
C PHE A 115 18.40 -3.60 -10.71
N SER A 116 18.66 -4.67 -11.46
CA SER A 116 18.35 -6.05 -11.06
C SER A 116 19.00 -6.50 -9.74
N ASP A 117 20.17 -5.94 -9.40
CA ASP A 117 20.79 -6.19 -8.09
C ASP A 117 20.23 -5.28 -6.99
N ALA A 118 19.90 -4.03 -7.30
CA ALA A 118 19.31 -3.09 -6.35
C ALA A 118 17.94 -3.56 -5.86
N ILE A 119 17.10 -4.07 -6.76
CA ILE A 119 15.74 -4.55 -6.41
C ILE A 119 15.73 -5.78 -5.50
N LYS A 120 16.85 -6.52 -5.41
CA LYS A 120 17.00 -7.62 -4.45
C LYS A 120 17.15 -7.11 -3.01
N ASN A 121 17.65 -5.89 -2.83
CA ASN A 121 17.80 -5.25 -1.53
C ASN A 121 16.57 -4.44 -1.14
N ILE A 122 15.95 -3.78 -2.11
CA ILE A 122 14.67 -3.07 -1.94
C ILE A 122 13.82 -3.20 -3.20
N ASP A 123 12.73 -3.95 -3.12
CA ASP A 123 11.84 -4.15 -4.25
C ASP A 123 10.96 -2.90 -4.50
N ALA A 124 11.51 -1.92 -5.21
CA ALA A 124 10.78 -0.73 -5.64
C ALA A 124 9.85 -0.97 -6.84
N THR A 125 9.71 -2.21 -7.33
CA THR A 125 8.76 -2.54 -8.41
C THR A 125 7.32 -2.63 -7.92
N THR A 126 7.11 -2.61 -6.60
CA THR A 126 5.80 -2.55 -5.98
C THR A 126 5.70 -1.41 -4.97
N CYS A 127 4.52 -0.79 -4.89
CA CYS A 127 4.28 0.34 -4.00
C CYS A 127 4.34 -0.08 -2.52
N VAL A 128 3.86 -1.28 -2.21
CA VAL A 128 3.65 -1.75 -0.83
C VAL A 128 4.94 -2.02 -0.07
N THR A 129 6.08 -2.12 -0.77
CA THR A 129 7.41 -2.18 -0.15
C THR A 129 7.66 -0.96 0.73
N CYS A 130 7.21 0.21 0.27
CA CYS A 130 7.37 1.47 1.00
C CYS A 130 6.06 1.95 1.64
N HIS A 131 4.93 1.71 0.96
CA HIS A 131 3.60 2.19 1.32
C HIS A 131 2.74 1.01 1.79
N SER A 132 3.13 0.33 2.88
CA SER A 132 2.33 -0.78 3.38
C SER A 132 1.03 -0.26 4.02
N GLU A 133 -0.11 -0.68 3.47
CA GLU A 133 -1.43 -0.35 4.03
C GLU A 133 -1.62 -0.98 5.42
N HIS A 134 -2.68 -0.57 6.12
CA HIS A 134 -3.03 -1.05 7.46
C HIS A 134 -2.07 -0.65 8.60
N HIS A 135 -1.20 0.34 8.39
CA HIS A 135 -0.27 0.86 9.40
C HIS A 135 -0.52 2.32 9.81
N GLY A 136 -1.41 3.04 9.12
CA GLY A 136 -1.69 4.45 9.40
C GLY A 136 -0.54 5.41 9.07
N GLU A 137 0.48 4.96 8.33
CA GLU A 137 1.67 5.74 7.98
C GLU A 137 1.86 5.81 6.46
N ARG A 138 2.12 7.01 5.93
CA ARG A 138 2.38 7.24 4.51
C ARG A 138 3.49 6.35 3.97
N VAL A 139 4.60 6.20 4.70
CA VAL A 139 5.70 5.29 4.36
C VAL A 139 6.06 4.48 5.60
N THR A 140 6.07 3.16 5.48
CA THR A 140 6.26 2.19 6.59
C THR A 140 7.70 1.72 6.75
N LEU A 141 8.62 2.21 5.92
CA LEU A 141 10.05 1.92 6.06
C LEU A 141 10.63 2.58 7.31
N GLY A 142 11.29 1.79 8.15
CA GLY A 142 11.90 2.27 9.40
C GLY A 142 13.10 3.22 9.20
N LYS A 143 13.72 3.22 8.02
CA LYS A 143 14.85 4.10 7.66
C LYS A 143 14.68 4.68 6.26
N ILE A 144 15.18 5.90 6.08
CA ILE A 144 15.15 6.64 4.81
C ILE A 144 16.54 6.63 4.17
N ASP A 145 17.18 5.47 4.13
CA ASP A 145 18.52 5.29 3.57
C ASP A 145 18.51 4.47 2.26
N TYR A 146 17.32 4.06 1.82
CA TYR A 146 17.10 3.19 0.66
C TYR A 146 17.60 3.76 -0.68
N CYS A 147 17.82 5.08 -0.77
CA CYS A 147 18.44 5.75 -1.92
C CYS A 147 19.79 5.11 -2.29
N MET A 148 20.53 4.61 -1.30
CA MET A 148 21.85 4.01 -1.48
C MET A 148 21.85 2.83 -2.44
N ASN A 149 20.73 2.08 -2.51
CA ASN A 149 20.65 0.87 -3.32
C ASN A 149 20.77 1.15 -4.83
N CYS A 150 20.43 2.37 -5.27
CA CYS A 150 20.42 2.75 -6.68
C CYS A 150 21.33 3.95 -7.00
N HIS A 151 21.58 4.84 -6.04
CA HIS A 151 22.26 6.12 -6.27
C HIS A 151 23.70 6.18 -5.72
N GLN A 152 24.30 5.06 -5.32
CA GLN A 152 25.69 4.99 -4.84
C GLN A 152 26.72 5.56 -5.83
N ASP A 153 26.49 5.40 -7.14
CA ASP A 153 27.40 5.83 -8.20
C ASP A 153 26.95 7.14 -8.87
N LEU A 154 26.03 7.88 -8.24
CA LEU A 154 25.50 9.13 -8.79
C LEU A 154 26.61 10.18 -8.92
N SER A 155 26.72 10.76 -10.12
CA SER A 155 27.57 11.91 -10.41
C SER A 155 26.75 13.00 -11.11
N VAL A 156 26.78 14.21 -10.55
CA VAL A 156 26.08 15.39 -11.08
C VAL A 156 27.12 16.34 -11.68
N GLU A 157 27.01 16.64 -12.98
CA GLU A 157 28.02 17.45 -13.69
C GLU A 157 28.04 18.91 -13.23
N SER A 158 26.85 19.49 -13.00
CA SER A 158 26.68 20.85 -12.52
C SER A 158 25.90 20.80 -11.22
N ASP A 159 26.62 20.63 -10.11
CA ASP A 159 26.03 20.51 -8.78
C ASP A 159 25.80 21.91 -8.18
N PRO A 160 24.54 22.35 -8.03
CA PRO A 160 24.23 23.70 -7.55
C PRO A 160 24.34 23.83 -6.02
N LEU A 161 24.68 22.76 -5.32
CA LEU A 161 24.64 22.69 -3.86
C LEU A 161 25.89 23.28 -3.18
N ASP A 162 25.71 23.73 -1.94
CA ASP A 162 26.80 24.13 -1.04
C ASP A 162 27.70 22.94 -0.60
N ILE A 163 27.13 21.74 -0.57
CA ILE A 163 27.83 20.45 -0.44
C ILE A 163 27.44 19.56 -1.62
N SER A 164 28.42 18.99 -2.31
CA SER A 164 28.12 18.18 -3.49
C SER A 164 27.37 16.89 -3.13
N HIS A 165 26.55 16.39 -4.04
CA HIS A 165 25.92 15.07 -3.95
C HIS A 165 26.97 13.98 -3.73
N LYS A 166 28.13 14.10 -4.39
CA LYS A 166 29.26 13.18 -4.24
C LYS A 166 29.77 13.16 -2.80
N ASP A 167 29.90 14.32 -2.16
CA ASP A 167 30.37 14.41 -0.76
C ASP A 167 29.32 13.88 0.21
N LEU A 168 28.02 14.12 -0.05
CA LEU A 168 26.92 13.55 0.76
C LEU A 168 26.91 12.01 0.69
N ILE A 169 27.08 11.45 -0.51
CA ILE A 169 27.17 10.01 -0.75
C ILE A 169 28.38 9.41 -0.05
N ALA A 170 29.56 10.04 -0.20
CA ALA A 170 30.80 9.57 0.45
C ALA A 170 30.74 9.60 1.98
N GLN A 171 29.89 10.45 2.55
CA GLN A 171 29.62 10.55 3.99
C GLN A 171 28.41 9.70 4.43
N GLU A 172 27.83 8.90 3.54
CA GLU A 172 26.66 8.05 3.77
C GLU A 172 25.44 8.81 4.30
N LYS A 173 25.28 10.07 3.90
CA LYS A 173 24.18 10.96 4.33
C LYS A 173 22.88 10.71 3.57
N TRP A 174 22.50 9.46 3.37
CA TRP A 174 21.37 9.03 2.54
C TRP A 174 20.02 9.58 2.99
N GLU A 175 19.84 9.74 4.30
CA GLU A 175 18.64 10.33 4.89
C GLU A 175 18.43 11.79 4.47
N THR A 176 19.50 12.47 4.06
CA THR A 176 19.42 13.88 3.73
C THR A 176 18.82 14.16 2.35
N CYS A 177 18.80 13.17 1.45
CA CYS A 177 18.32 13.32 0.07
C CYS A 177 16.87 13.83 0.03
N ILE A 178 16.00 13.30 0.90
CA ILE A 178 14.57 13.63 0.92
C ILE A 178 14.28 15.00 1.59
N GLN A 179 15.25 15.57 2.31
CA GLN A 179 15.12 16.92 2.86
C GLN A 179 15.06 17.97 1.75
N CYS A 180 15.70 17.69 0.61
CA CYS A 180 15.64 18.51 -0.60
C CYS A 180 14.62 17.99 -1.60
N HIS A 181 14.53 16.67 -1.79
CA HIS A 181 13.79 16.07 -2.89
C HIS A 181 12.48 15.41 -2.44
N ASP A 182 11.39 15.79 -3.07
CA ASP A 182 10.20 14.95 -3.16
C ASP A 182 10.51 13.72 -4.03
N PHE A 183 10.42 12.53 -3.44
CA PHE A 183 10.74 11.25 -4.08
C PHE A 183 10.06 11.11 -5.44
N HIS A 184 8.73 11.24 -5.50
CA HIS A 184 8.03 11.14 -6.77
C HIS A 184 8.00 12.45 -7.57
N GLY A 185 8.39 13.56 -6.95
CA GLY A 185 8.43 14.88 -7.59
C GLY A 185 7.05 15.42 -7.97
N ASN A 186 6.03 15.11 -7.19
CA ASN A 186 4.66 15.55 -7.41
C ASN A 186 4.40 16.99 -6.96
N HIS A 187 5.12 17.48 -5.96
CA HIS A 187 4.93 18.83 -5.46
C HIS A 187 5.57 19.87 -6.38
N ARG A 188 4.93 21.04 -6.48
CA ARG A 188 5.50 22.23 -7.11
C ARG A 188 6.08 23.11 -6.01
N TYR A 189 7.39 23.03 -5.82
CA TYR A 189 8.12 23.87 -4.88
C TYR A 189 9.53 24.14 -5.41
N GLU A 190 10.14 25.20 -4.90
CA GLU A 190 11.54 25.52 -5.18
C GLU A 190 12.43 24.57 -4.39
N VAL A 191 13.19 23.73 -5.10
CA VAL A 191 14.11 22.79 -4.46
C VAL A 191 15.25 23.60 -3.82
N PRO A 192 15.54 23.41 -2.52
CA PRO A 192 16.62 24.10 -1.84
C PRO A 192 17.97 23.81 -2.51
N THR A 193 18.81 24.83 -2.62
CA THR A 193 20.19 24.72 -3.14
C THR A 193 21.24 24.76 -2.03
N GLN A 194 20.82 24.88 -0.76
CA GLN A 194 21.71 24.87 0.39
C GLN A 194 21.11 24.00 1.49
N MET A 195 21.94 23.25 2.20
CA MET A 195 21.49 22.34 3.25
C MET A 195 20.73 23.03 4.38
N LYS A 196 21.06 24.29 4.68
CA LYS A 196 20.40 25.09 5.73
C LYS A 196 18.94 25.43 5.39
N ASP A 197 18.59 25.44 4.10
CA ASP A 197 17.27 25.84 3.58
C ASP A 197 16.35 24.61 3.39
N THR A 198 16.83 23.42 3.78
CA THR A 198 16.11 22.16 3.62
C THR A 198 15.10 21.90 4.74
N PHE A 199 14.17 20.99 4.49
CA PHE A 199 13.29 20.50 5.54
C PHE A 199 14.09 19.67 6.56
N SER A 200 13.88 19.92 7.86
CA SER A 200 14.52 19.08 8.88
C SER A 200 14.09 17.61 8.75
N LEU A 201 15.00 16.67 9.00
CA LEU A 201 14.68 15.23 9.08
C LEU A 201 13.49 14.91 9.99
N LYS A 202 13.32 15.64 11.10
CA LYS A 202 12.18 15.46 12.00
C LYS A 202 10.86 15.80 11.32
N LEU A 203 10.82 16.88 10.54
CA LEU A 203 9.64 17.28 9.79
C LEU A 203 9.30 16.24 8.71
N ILE A 204 10.31 15.77 7.97
CA ILE A 204 10.12 14.72 6.96
C ILE A 204 9.65 13.41 7.61
N SER A 205 10.28 12.96 8.69
CA SER A 205 9.88 11.74 9.40
C SER A 205 8.44 11.82 9.89
N ASN A 206 8.02 12.96 10.44
CA ASN A 206 6.63 13.18 10.82
C ASN A 206 5.68 13.10 9.62
N TYR A 207 6.05 13.67 8.47
CA TYR A 207 5.25 13.60 7.24
C TYR A 207 5.08 12.17 6.72
N LEU A 208 6.16 11.39 6.72
CA LEU A 208 6.13 9.99 6.32
C LEU A 208 5.27 9.14 7.27
N LYS A 209 5.18 9.52 8.55
CA LYS A 209 4.28 8.92 9.54
C LYS A 209 2.85 9.45 9.50
N GLY A 210 2.42 10.04 8.40
CA GLY A 210 1.07 10.56 8.22
C GLY A 210 0.83 11.99 8.72
N GLY A 211 1.88 12.68 9.16
CA GLY A 211 1.82 14.08 9.55
C GLY A 211 1.59 15.02 8.37
N LYS A 212 1.58 16.32 8.68
CA LYS A 212 1.34 17.39 7.71
C LYS A 212 2.37 17.40 6.58
N ASP A 213 1.89 17.64 5.37
CA ASP A 213 2.71 17.78 4.17
C ASP A 213 3.66 19.01 4.24
N PRO A 214 4.98 18.81 4.19
CA PRO A 214 5.96 19.90 4.27
C PRO A 214 6.13 20.62 2.93
N TYR A 215 5.84 19.95 1.81
CA TYR A 215 5.96 20.53 0.46
C TYR A 215 4.75 21.39 0.09
N GLY A 216 3.65 21.26 0.84
CA GLY A 216 2.44 22.05 0.67
C GLY A 216 1.38 21.37 -0.20
N MET A 217 0.32 22.10 -0.53
CA MET A 217 -0.84 21.57 -1.25
C MET A 217 -0.74 21.71 -2.78
N ASP A 218 0.26 22.44 -3.29
CA ASP A 218 0.44 22.63 -4.72
C ASP A 218 1.07 21.38 -5.36
N LYS A 219 0.20 20.53 -5.90
CA LYS A 219 0.56 19.26 -6.53
C LYS A 219 0.39 19.37 -8.05
N LYS A 220 1.29 18.71 -8.78
CA LYS A 220 1.22 18.59 -10.24
C LYS A 220 0.03 17.72 -10.66
N TYR A 221 -0.20 16.65 -9.91
CA TYR A 221 -1.27 15.68 -10.12
C TYR A 221 -1.87 15.26 -8.79
N THR A 222 -3.19 15.09 -8.78
CA THR A 222 -3.95 14.53 -7.66
C THR A 222 -4.38 13.12 -8.06
N ALA A 223 -4.28 12.17 -7.14
CA ALA A 223 -4.81 10.83 -7.35
C ALA A 223 -6.33 10.89 -7.46
N LEU A 224 -6.93 9.92 -8.15
CA LEU A 224 -8.38 9.81 -8.24
C LEU A 224 -8.97 9.50 -6.87
N SER A 225 -10.11 10.11 -6.55
CA SER A 225 -10.98 9.60 -5.49
C SER A 225 -11.59 8.25 -5.88
N GLN A 226 -12.10 7.50 -4.91
CA GLN A 226 -12.80 6.24 -5.22
C GLN A 226 -13.98 6.46 -6.18
N GLU A 227 -14.73 7.56 -6.01
CA GLU A 227 -15.84 7.91 -6.90
C GLU A 227 -15.36 8.19 -8.33
N GLU A 228 -14.28 8.97 -8.48
CA GLU A 228 -13.69 9.27 -9.79
C GLU A 228 -13.15 8.02 -10.48
N TRP A 229 -12.54 7.12 -9.71
CA TRP A 229 -12.06 5.83 -10.19
C TRP A 229 -13.19 4.93 -10.69
N LEU A 230 -14.28 4.83 -9.93
CA LEU A 230 -15.47 4.06 -10.33
C LEU A 230 -16.10 4.62 -11.61
N ASN A 231 -16.13 5.94 -11.76
CA ASN A 231 -16.69 6.60 -12.94
C ASN A 231 -15.82 6.47 -14.21
N LYS A 232 -14.55 6.10 -14.05
CA LYS A 232 -13.61 5.89 -15.17
C LYS A 232 -13.70 4.48 -15.75
N LYS A 233 -14.21 3.50 -14.99
CA LYS A 233 -14.38 2.10 -15.40
C LYS A 233 -15.67 1.90 -16.18
#